data_AF-A0A562ZV75-F1
#
_entry.id   AF-A0A562ZV75-F1
#
_cell.length_a   1.000
_cell.length_b   1.000
_cell.length_c   1.000
_cell.angle_alpha   90.00
_cell.angle_beta   90.00
_cell.angle_gamma   90.00
#
_symmetry.space_group_name_H-M   'P 1'
#
loop_
_entity.id
_entity.type
_entity.pdbx_description
1 polymer ?
#
loop_
_entity_poly.entity_id
_entity_poly.type
_entity_poly.pdbx_seq_one_letter_code
_entity_poly.pdbx_strand_id
1 'polypeptide(L)'
;MTKKLIRLVLVLVGAVVLASCGGGGDDTPVVVASAEAVAPMNTEVAAAVQSEAFEFNAVPDLGTTVTTTIAFTGTTTSATGTGTGGSATNPGFSISSGGFTASGETTFGSCIFLIKASTFPAGHALSLGSQIRIDPCTLSIILQNMPANSQPLSRAATLKLALAISRGRPINVSVTSTGQVLIGGRVIATVPVARVSGT
;
A
#
# COMPACT_ATOMS: atom_id res chain seq x y z
N MET A 1 -2.18 12.22 73.71
CA MET A 1 -0.96 11.65 74.32
C MET A 1 0.27 12.26 73.65
N THR A 2 1.15 12.78 74.49
CA THR A 2 2.38 13.53 74.22
C THR A 2 3.53 12.63 73.76
N LYS A 3 4.38 13.07 72.80
CA LYS A 3 5.87 12.93 72.75
C LYS A 3 6.36 13.27 71.32
N LYS A 4 6.95 14.46 71.12
CA LYS A 4 8.40 14.81 71.17
C LYS A 4 9.29 14.08 70.14
N LEU A 5 9.74 14.89 69.16
CA LEU A 5 11.06 14.97 68.51
C LEU A 5 12.12 13.90 68.85
N ILE A 6 12.81 13.40 67.82
CA ILE A 6 14.28 13.26 67.76
C ILE A 6 14.74 13.30 66.29
N ARG A 7 15.71 14.17 66.00
CA ARG A 7 16.54 14.18 64.80
C ARG A 7 17.63 13.12 64.96
N LEU A 8 17.91 12.32 63.92
CA LEU A 8 19.29 11.83 63.70
C LEU A 8 19.57 11.65 62.21
N VAL A 9 20.62 12.32 61.77
CA VAL A 9 21.28 12.22 60.47
C VAL A 9 22.13 10.96 60.46
N LEU A 10 22.09 10.16 59.39
CA LEU A 10 23.24 9.34 59.01
C LEU A 10 23.28 9.17 57.49
N VAL A 11 24.28 9.81 56.88
CA VAL A 11 24.75 9.60 55.51
C VAL A 11 25.45 8.25 55.47
N LEU A 12 25.03 7.37 54.57
CA LEU A 12 25.80 6.19 54.18
C LEU A 12 26.01 6.24 52.67
N VAL A 13 27.24 6.63 52.32
CA VAL A 13 27.85 6.51 51.01
C VAL A 13 27.93 5.03 50.67
N GLY A 14 27.07 4.59 49.75
CA GLY A 14 27.17 3.29 49.09
C GLY A 14 27.54 3.53 47.64
N ALA A 15 28.83 3.50 47.31
CA ALA A 15 29.28 3.34 45.94
C ALA A 15 28.83 1.96 45.47
N VAL A 16 27.66 1.89 44.84
CA VAL A 16 27.25 0.72 44.08
C VAL A 16 28.24 0.67 42.93
N VAL A 17 29.17 -0.28 43.05
CA VAL A 17 29.99 -0.80 41.98
C VAL A 17 29.11 -0.82 40.73
N LEU A 18 29.53 -0.09 39.69
CA LEU A 18 29.02 -0.28 38.34
C LEU A 18 29.25 -1.77 38.04
N ALA A 19 28.28 -2.61 38.39
CA ALA A 19 28.10 -3.87 37.75
C ALA A 19 28.02 -3.48 36.29
N SER A 20 29.10 -3.77 35.56
CA SER A 20 29.12 -3.76 34.12
C SER A 20 27.84 -4.46 33.69
N CYS A 21 26.85 -3.67 33.28
CA CYS A 21 25.78 -4.16 32.45
C CYS A 21 26.48 -4.51 31.15
N GLY A 22 27.06 -5.71 31.12
CA GLY A 22 27.42 -6.41 29.91
C GLY A 22 26.12 -6.67 29.19
N GLY A 23 25.54 -5.62 28.60
CA GLY A 23 24.52 -5.72 27.58
C GLY A 23 25.22 -6.18 26.32
N GLY A 24 25.65 -7.44 26.32
CA GLY A 24 25.83 -8.20 25.08
C GLY A 24 24.45 -8.38 24.49
N GLY A 25 23.87 -7.30 23.97
CA GLY A 25 22.70 -7.37 23.14
C GLY A 25 23.17 -8.06 21.87
N ASP A 26 22.72 -9.29 21.66
CA ASP A 26 22.63 -9.85 20.32
C ASP A 26 21.63 -8.98 19.54
N ASP A 27 22.02 -7.74 19.24
CA ASP A 27 21.31 -6.82 18.36
C ASP A 27 21.46 -7.40 16.97
N THR A 28 20.68 -8.45 16.69
CA THR A 28 20.54 -8.98 15.34
C THR A 28 20.12 -7.80 14.47
N PRO A 29 20.92 -7.41 13.47
CA PRO A 29 20.65 -6.20 12.70
C PRO A 29 19.24 -6.24 12.12
N VAL A 30 18.44 -5.21 12.40
CA VAL A 30 17.08 -5.13 11.87
C VAL A 30 17.19 -4.71 10.41
N VAL A 31 16.66 -5.54 9.51
CA VAL A 31 16.57 -5.22 8.09
C VAL A 31 15.29 -4.44 7.86
N VAL A 32 15.38 -3.26 7.25
CA VAL A 32 14.24 -2.39 6.94
C VAL A 32 14.23 -1.99 5.47
N ALA A 33 13.06 -1.73 4.92
CA ALA A 33 12.93 -1.12 3.60
C ALA A 33 13.41 0.34 3.64
N SER A 34 14.27 0.71 2.67
CA SER A 34 14.88 2.05 2.60
C SER A 34 14.26 2.96 1.54
N ALA A 35 13.30 2.46 0.76
CA ALA A 35 12.64 3.21 -0.31
C ALA A 35 11.13 2.93 -0.35
N GLU A 36 10.40 3.76 -1.09
CA GLU A 36 9.00 3.51 -1.45
C GLU A 36 8.91 2.40 -2.50
N ALA A 37 7.82 1.64 -2.48
CA ALA A 37 7.50 0.72 -3.55
C ALA A 37 6.64 1.42 -4.58
N VAL A 38 7.10 1.48 -5.83
CA VAL A 38 6.32 1.94 -6.97
C VAL A 38 6.16 0.78 -7.94
N ALA A 39 4.92 0.35 -8.14
CA ALA A 39 4.58 -0.75 -9.04
C ALA A 39 3.70 -0.22 -10.19
N PRO A 40 4.02 -0.53 -11.47
CA PRO A 40 3.07 -0.30 -12.55
C PRO A 40 1.81 -1.15 -12.31
N MET A 41 0.64 -0.57 -12.56
CA MET A 41 -0.60 -1.32 -12.48
C MET A 41 -0.59 -2.45 -13.52
N ASN A 42 -0.68 -3.68 -13.04
CA ASN A 42 -0.84 -4.90 -13.82
C ASN A 42 -1.92 -5.79 -13.20
N THR A 43 -2.16 -6.96 -13.79
CA THR A 43 -3.14 -7.94 -13.33
C THR A 43 -2.92 -8.38 -11.88
N GLU A 44 -1.67 -8.53 -11.48
CA GLU A 44 -1.24 -8.99 -10.15
C GLU A 44 -1.46 -7.90 -9.11
N VAL A 45 -1.07 -6.66 -9.41
CA VAL A 45 -1.25 -5.49 -8.54
C VAL A 45 -2.73 -5.18 -8.38
N ALA A 46 -3.51 -5.18 -9.46
CA ALA A 46 -4.96 -4.94 -9.40
C ALA A 46 -5.68 -6.00 -8.57
N ALA A 47 -5.33 -7.28 -8.73
CA ALA A 47 -5.87 -8.35 -7.90
C ALA A 47 -5.45 -8.24 -6.43
N ALA A 48 -4.26 -7.72 -6.17
CA ALA A 48 -3.80 -7.50 -4.80
C ALA A 48 -4.57 -6.38 -4.08
N VAL A 49 -5.12 -5.42 -4.83
CA VAL A 49 -5.88 -4.27 -4.29
C VAL A 49 -7.38 -4.32 -4.64
N GLN A 50 -7.92 -5.47 -5.07
CA GLN A 50 -9.31 -5.61 -5.53
C GLN A 50 -10.38 -5.35 -4.44
N SER A 51 -9.98 -5.30 -3.16
CA SER A 51 -10.85 -4.93 -2.03
C SER A 51 -10.80 -3.44 -1.69
N GLU A 52 -9.97 -2.68 -2.40
CA GLU A 52 -9.66 -1.31 -2.06
C GLU A 52 -10.33 -0.32 -2.99
N ALA A 53 -10.84 0.76 -2.39
CA ALA A 53 -11.38 1.91 -3.11
C ALA A 53 -10.44 3.09 -2.92
N PHE A 54 -9.87 3.57 -4.03
CA PHE A 54 -8.98 4.71 -4.09
C PHE A 54 -9.78 5.97 -4.41
N GLU A 55 -9.73 6.96 -3.51
CA GLU A 55 -10.47 8.21 -3.66
C GLU A 55 -9.55 9.32 -4.17
N PHE A 56 -9.99 10.03 -5.20
CA PHE A 56 -9.32 11.17 -5.81
C PHE A 56 -10.18 12.42 -5.61
N ASN A 57 -9.56 13.61 -5.50
CA ASN A 57 -10.31 14.87 -5.51
C ASN A 57 -10.96 15.13 -6.88
N ALA A 58 -10.26 14.78 -7.97
CA ALA A 58 -10.73 14.77 -9.36
C ALA A 58 -9.76 13.94 -10.20
N VAL A 59 -10.24 13.39 -11.33
CA VAL A 59 -9.41 12.71 -12.33
C VAL A 59 -9.74 13.29 -13.71
N PRO A 60 -8.99 14.32 -14.17
CA PRO A 60 -9.26 15.00 -15.44
C PRO A 60 -9.25 14.07 -16.65
N ASP A 61 -8.37 13.07 -16.68
CA ASP A 61 -8.33 12.08 -17.78
C ASP A 61 -9.58 11.21 -17.86
N LEU A 62 -10.36 11.10 -16.77
CA LEU A 62 -11.67 10.45 -16.75
C LEU A 62 -12.82 11.44 -16.97
N GLY A 63 -12.54 12.71 -17.26
CA GLY A 63 -13.54 13.77 -17.41
C GLY A 63 -14.19 14.21 -16.10
N THR A 64 -13.65 13.79 -14.95
CA THR A 64 -14.24 14.07 -13.64
C THR A 64 -13.62 15.33 -13.01
N THR A 65 -14.47 16.19 -12.44
CA THR A 65 -14.07 17.46 -11.79
C THR A 65 -14.34 17.48 -10.29
N VAL A 66 -14.99 16.43 -9.78
CA VAL A 66 -15.33 16.25 -8.36
C VAL A 66 -14.76 14.94 -7.86
N THR A 67 -14.96 14.67 -6.56
CA THR A 67 -14.46 13.46 -5.91
C THR A 67 -14.80 12.22 -6.71
N THR A 68 -13.76 11.45 -7.03
CA THR A 68 -13.85 10.29 -7.90
C THR A 68 -13.25 9.10 -7.18
N THR A 69 -14.02 8.03 -7.05
CA THR A 69 -13.57 6.79 -6.41
C THR A 69 -13.38 5.72 -7.47
N ILE A 70 -12.25 5.01 -7.42
CA ILE A 70 -11.96 3.87 -8.29
C ILE A 70 -11.69 2.64 -7.43
N ALA A 71 -12.37 1.54 -7.75
CA ALA A 71 -12.09 0.23 -7.19
C ALA A 71 -11.87 -0.77 -8.32
N PHE A 72 -10.90 -1.67 -8.15
CA PHE A 72 -10.69 -2.80 -9.05
C PHE A 72 -11.51 -3.99 -8.55
N THR A 73 -12.06 -4.79 -9.46
CA THR A 73 -12.92 -5.91 -9.13
C THR A 73 -12.52 -7.15 -9.94
N GLY A 74 -13.05 -8.30 -9.53
CA GLY A 74 -12.77 -9.57 -10.21
C GLY A 74 -11.44 -10.19 -9.80
N THR A 75 -11.41 -11.52 -9.76
CA THR A 75 -10.22 -12.30 -9.45
C THR A 75 -9.47 -12.58 -10.75
N THR A 76 -8.25 -12.06 -10.90
CA THR A 76 -7.36 -12.60 -11.93
C THR A 76 -6.88 -13.97 -11.45
N THR A 77 -7.35 -15.04 -12.09
CA THR A 77 -6.52 -16.25 -12.16
C THR A 77 -5.40 -15.93 -13.12
N SER A 78 -4.27 -15.48 -12.58
CA SER A 78 -3.03 -15.38 -13.35
C SER A 78 -2.82 -16.73 -14.03
N ALA A 79 -2.64 -16.73 -15.35
CA ALA A 79 -2.36 -17.92 -16.13
C ALA A 79 -0.91 -18.38 -15.86
N THR A 80 -0.55 -18.59 -14.60
CA THR A 80 0.65 -19.32 -14.19
C THR A 80 0.30 -20.80 -14.12
N GLY A 81 -0.04 -21.36 -15.28
CA GLY A 81 -0.19 -22.78 -15.47
C GLY A 81 0.17 -23.08 -16.92
N THR A 82 1.19 -23.88 -17.13
CA THR A 82 1.58 -24.49 -18.42
C THR A 82 0.52 -25.45 -18.97
N GLY A 83 -0.76 -25.27 -18.60
CA GLY A 83 -1.91 -26.06 -18.99
C GLY A 83 -2.86 -25.22 -19.84
N THR A 84 -3.10 -25.71 -21.04
CA THR A 84 -4.12 -25.28 -22.00
C THR A 84 -5.47 -24.90 -21.35
N GLY A 85 -5.88 -23.63 -21.43
CA GLY A 85 -7.30 -23.25 -21.37
C GLY A 85 -7.77 -22.27 -20.28
N GLY A 86 -6.89 -21.68 -19.47
CA GLY A 86 -7.29 -20.61 -18.55
C GLY A 86 -7.57 -19.30 -19.30
N SER A 87 -8.83 -18.90 -19.45
CA SER A 87 -9.18 -17.60 -20.03
C SER A 87 -8.63 -16.50 -19.12
N ALA A 88 -7.66 -15.72 -19.60
CA ALA A 88 -7.17 -14.56 -18.87
C ALA A 88 -8.32 -13.55 -18.74
N THR A 89 -8.94 -13.49 -17.57
CA THR A 89 -9.98 -12.50 -17.28
C THR A 89 -9.30 -11.20 -16.91
N ASN A 90 -9.48 -10.17 -17.75
CA ASN A 90 -9.17 -8.79 -17.41
C ASN A 90 -9.89 -8.44 -16.10
N PRO A 91 -9.22 -7.87 -15.09
CA PRO A 91 -9.91 -7.46 -13.88
C PRO A 91 -10.90 -6.36 -14.21
N GLY A 92 -12.04 -6.42 -13.54
CA GLY A 92 -13.06 -5.41 -13.62
C GLY A 92 -12.64 -4.14 -12.87
N PHE A 93 -13.46 -3.12 -13.03
CA PHE A 93 -13.36 -1.90 -12.23
C PHE A 93 -14.73 -1.28 -12.03
N SER A 94 -14.82 -0.40 -11.04
CA SER A 94 -15.91 0.55 -10.87
C SER A 94 -15.36 1.95 -10.57
N ILE A 95 -15.92 2.95 -11.22
CA ILE A 95 -15.65 4.37 -11.01
C ILE A 95 -16.95 5.01 -10.54
N SER A 96 -16.89 5.83 -9.48
CA SER A 96 -18.00 6.64 -8.98
C SER A 96 -17.57 8.10 -8.90
N SER A 97 -18.37 9.02 -9.44
CA SER A 97 -18.11 10.47 -9.38
C SER A 97 -19.41 11.26 -9.52
N GLY A 98 -19.64 12.24 -8.64
CA GLY A 98 -20.80 13.14 -8.75
C GLY A 98 -22.18 12.46 -8.74
N GLY A 99 -22.29 11.29 -8.11
CA GLY A 99 -23.53 10.48 -8.11
C GLY A 99 -23.71 9.57 -9.33
N PHE A 100 -22.79 9.63 -10.31
CA PHE A 100 -22.74 8.73 -11.45
C PHE A 100 -21.74 7.60 -11.25
N THR A 101 -21.92 6.51 -11.98
CA THR A 101 -21.09 5.31 -11.90
C THR A 101 -20.76 4.79 -13.28
N ALA A 102 -19.55 4.27 -13.45
CA ALA A 102 -19.13 3.53 -14.65
C ALA A 102 -18.38 2.26 -14.22
N SER A 103 -18.53 1.18 -14.98
CA SER A 103 -17.84 -0.09 -14.72
C SER A 103 -17.53 -0.81 -16.01
N GLY A 104 -16.60 -1.76 -15.94
CA GLY A 104 -16.22 -2.57 -17.08
C GLY A 104 -14.93 -3.31 -16.81
N GLU A 105 -14.09 -3.42 -17.83
CA GLU A 105 -12.85 -4.20 -17.80
C GLU A 105 -11.62 -3.31 -17.92
N THR A 106 -10.55 -3.68 -17.22
CA THR A 106 -9.24 -3.04 -17.35
C THR A 106 -8.24 -3.96 -18.05
N THR A 107 -7.50 -3.41 -19.01
CA THR A 107 -6.27 -4.03 -19.54
C THR A 107 -5.06 -3.24 -19.06
N PHE A 108 -3.92 -3.91 -18.90
CA PHE A 108 -2.70 -3.32 -18.34
C PHE A 108 -1.55 -3.22 -19.36
N GLY A 109 -0.51 -2.46 -18.99
CA GLY A 109 0.48 -1.84 -19.91
C GLY A 109 0.29 -0.32 -20.02
N SER A 110 -0.88 0.15 -19.57
CA SER A 110 -1.35 1.48 -19.18
C SER A 110 -2.74 1.23 -18.57
N CYS A 111 -3.29 2.07 -17.68
CA CYS A 111 -4.65 1.80 -17.20
C CYS A 111 -5.65 2.12 -18.30
N ILE A 112 -6.08 1.07 -19.01
CA ILE A 112 -7.07 1.16 -20.09
C ILE A 112 -8.40 0.70 -19.54
N PHE A 113 -9.34 1.63 -19.39
CA PHE A 113 -10.69 1.39 -18.92
C PHE A 113 -11.63 1.24 -20.11
N LEU A 114 -12.18 0.04 -20.30
CA LEU A 114 -13.25 -0.21 -21.26
C LEU A 114 -14.60 -0.15 -20.54
N ILE A 115 -15.40 0.88 -20.79
CA ILE A 115 -16.68 1.08 -20.10
C ILE A 115 -17.75 0.14 -20.68
N LYS A 116 -18.22 -0.81 -19.87
CA LYS A 116 -19.27 -1.78 -20.23
C LYS A 116 -20.63 -1.43 -19.66
N ALA A 117 -20.68 -0.63 -18.59
CA ALA A 117 -21.91 -0.08 -18.03
C ALA A 117 -21.63 1.32 -17.46
N SER A 118 -22.56 2.25 -17.64
CA SER A 118 -22.41 3.63 -17.15
C SER A 118 -23.75 4.32 -16.96
N THR A 119 -23.82 5.16 -15.92
CA THR A 119 -24.92 6.12 -15.70
C THR A 119 -24.53 7.55 -16.07
N PHE A 120 -23.29 7.78 -16.52
CA PHE A 120 -22.88 9.09 -17.00
C PHE A 120 -23.64 9.48 -18.28
N PRO A 121 -23.93 10.78 -18.48
CA PRO A 121 -24.58 11.27 -19.70
C PRO A 121 -23.82 10.87 -20.97
N ALA A 122 -24.54 10.73 -22.08
CA ALA A 122 -23.94 10.53 -23.40
C ALA A 122 -22.96 11.68 -23.72
N GLY A 123 -21.82 11.34 -24.35
CA GLY A 123 -20.75 12.29 -24.64
C GLY A 123 -19.78 12.54 -23.49
N HIS A 124 -20.07 12.05 -22.28
CA HIS A 124 -19.09 12.04 -21.18
C HIS A 124 -17.96 11.02 -21.46
N ALA A 125 -16.75 11.30 -20.98
CA ALA A 125 -15.59 10.40 -21.15
C ALA A 125 -15.89 8.98 -20.64
N LEU A 126 -16.58 8.86 -19.49
CA LEU A 126 -17.03 7.60 -18.88
C LEU A 126 -18.37 7.06 -19.41
N SER A 127 -18.86 7.50 -20.58
CA SER A 127 -20.09 6.96 -21.17
C SER A 127 -19.93 5.52 -21.65
N LEU A 128 -21.05 4.82 -21.84
CA LEU A 128 -21.07 3.41 -22.27
C LEU A 128 -20.31 3.23 -23.60
N GLY A 129 -19.43 2.23 -23.65
CA GLY A 129 -18.63 1.90 -24.85
C GLY A 129 -17.35 2.72 -24.98
N SER A 130 -17.13 3.73 -24.15
CA SER A 130 -15.88 4.49 -24.13
C SER A 130 -14.68 3.63 -23.74
N GLN A 131 -13.52 3.99 -24.29
CA GLN A 131 -12.23 3.44 -23.91
C GLN A 131 -11.30 4.59 -23.52
N ILE A 132 -10.81 4.58 -22.28
CA ILE A 132 -9.90 5.61 -21.77
C ILE A 132 -8.56 4.96 -21.43
N ARG A 133 -7.46 5.50 -21.95
CA ARG A 133 -6.10 5.08 -21.59
C ARG A 133 -5.44 6.15 -20.74
N ILE A 134 -4.94 5.76 -19.56
CA ILE A 134 -4.20 6.63 -18.65
C ILE A 134 -2.78 6.10 -18.44
N ASP A 135 -1.80 6.97 -18.62
CA ASP A 135 -0.38 6.68 -18.51
C ASP A 135 0.36 7.91 -17.92
N PRO A 136 1.15 7.79 -16.85
CA PRO A 136 1.42 6.59 -16.04
C PRO A 136 0.22 6.10 -15.23
N CYS A 137 0.18 4.78 -14.97
CA CYS A 137 -0.70 4.18 -13.98
C CYS A 137 0.09 3.32 -13.00
N THR A 138 0.28 3.81 -11.78
CA THR A 138 1.14 3.15 -10.79
C THR A 138 0.53 3.14 -9.39
N LEU A 139 0.77 2.08 -8.64
CA LEU A 139 0.54 2.02 -7.21
C LEU A 139 1.83 2.42 -6.48
N SER A 140 1.76 3.38 -5.57
CA SER A 140 2.88 3.75 -4.69
C SER A 140 2.56 3.39 -3.25
N ILE A 141 3.56 2.94 -2.50
CA ILE A 141 3.43 2.58 -1.08
C ILE A 141 4.63 3.10 -0.31
N ILE A 142 4.36 3.82 0.78
CA ILE A 142 5.40 4.32 1.67
C ILE A 142 5.86 3.17 2.58
N LEU A 143 7.09 2.68 2.36
CA LEU A 143 7.68 1.56 3.12
C LEU A 143 8.86 1.96 3.99
N GLN A 144 9.21 3.24 4.06
CA GLN A 144 10.36 3.72 4.82
C GLN A 144 10.29 3.21 6.27
N ASN A 145 11.39 2.63 6.75
CA ASN A 145 11.52 2.04 8.10
C ASN A 145 10.59 0.84 8.37
N MET A 146 9.99 0.24 7.33
CA MET A 146 9.22 -0.98 7.49
C MET A 146 10.15 -2.18 7.67
N PRO A 147 9.97 -3.00 8.73
CA PRO A 147 10.74 -4.22 8.91
C PRO A 147 10.56 -5.21 7.75
N ALA A 148 11.68 -5.77 7.27
CA ALA A 148 11.75 -6.74 6.19
C ALA A 148 11.68 -8.19 6.74
N ASN A 149 10.63 -8.48 7.53
CA ASN A 149 10.45 -9.73 8.27
C ASN A 149 9.23 -10.55 7.82
N SER A 150 8.67 -10.21 6.65
CA SER A 150 7.47 -10.82 6.06
C SER A 150 6.19 -10.69 6.90
N GLN A 151 6.18 -9.87 7.96
CA GLN A 151 4.97 -9.61 8.73
C GLN A 151 4.12 -8.53 8.04
N PRO A 152 2.80 -8.73 7.90
CA PRO A 152 1.93 -7.74 7.32
C PRO A 152 1.77 -6.54 8.27
N LEU A 153 1.98 -5.34 7.74
CA LEU A 153 1.77 -4.07 8.42
C LEU A 153 0.94 -3.15 7.54
N SER A 154 0.03 -2.39 8.17
CA SER A 154 -0.77 -1.39 7.47
C SER A 154 0.12 -0.23 7.02
N ARG A 155 0.07 0.10 5.73
CA ARG A 155 0.80 1.21 5.09
C ARG A 155 -0.11 1.96 4.14
N ALA A 156 0.13 3.26 4.02
CA ALA A 156 -0.60 4.09 3.07
C ALA A 156 -0.14 3.78 1.64
N ALA A 157 -1.07 3.33 0.82
CA ALA A 157 -0.92 3.15 -0.61
C ALA A 157 -1.68 4.24 -1.37
N THR A 158 -1.10 4.75 -2.45
CA THR A 158 -1.74 5.70 -3.35
C THR A 158 -1.76 5.17 -4.77
N LEU A 159 -2.88 5.35 -5.44
CA LEU A 159 -3.01 5.10 -6.87
C LEU A 159 -2.73 6.40 -7.62
N LYS A 160 -1.80 6.36 -8.57
CA LYS A 160 -1.49 7.47 -9.46
C LYS A 160 -2.03 7.19 -10.85
N LEU A 161 -2.80 8.13 -11.38
CA LEU A 161 -3.43 8.13 -12.69
C LEU A 161 -2.98 9.40 -13.42
N ALA A 162 -1.94 9.28 -14.24
CA ALA A 162 -1.20 10.39 -14.82
C ALA A 162 -0.80 11.43 -13.76
N LEU A 163 -1.48 12.58 -13.71
CA LEU A 163 -1.23 13.64 -12.73
C LEU A 163 -2.12 13.56 -11.48
N ALA A 164 -3.21 12.79 -11.52
CA ALA A 164 -4.10 12.60 -10.39
C ALA A 164 -3.52 11.57 -9.41
N ILE A 165 -3.53 11.90 -8.12
CA ILE A 165 -3.05 11.04 -7.03
C ILE A 165 -4.20 10.83 -6.06
N SER A 166 -4.45 9.58 -5.69
CA SER A 166 -5.48 9.27 -4.71
C SER A 166 -5.06 9.69 -3.30
N ARG A 167 -6.03 9.80 -2.41
CA ARG A 167 -5.78 9.79 -0.97
C ARG A 167 -5.08 8.50 -0.57
N GLY A 168 -4.29 8.55 0.50
CA GLY A 168 -3.62 7.38 1.07
C GLY A 168 -4.63 6.39 1.61
N ARG A 169 -4.62 5.17 1.09
CA ARG A 169 -5.45 4.05 1.52
C ARG A 169 -4.62 3.11 2.40
N PRO A 170 -5.02 2.79 3.64
CA PRO A 170 -4.31 1.80 4.43
C PRO A 170 -4.47 0.41 3.80
N ILE A 171 -3.36 -0.24 3.45
CA ILE A 171 -3.30 -1.60 2.91
C ILE A 171 -2.30 -2.40 3.75
N ASN A 172 -2.62 -3.67 4.02
CA ASN A 172 -1.68 -4.59 4.65
C ASN A 172 -0.63 -5.04 3.64
N VAL A 173 0.62 -4.66 3.91
CA VAL A 173 1.78 -4.97 3.07
C VAL A 173 2.78 -5.76 3.90
N SER A 174 3.53 -6.67 3.31
CA SER A 174 4.68 -7.32 3.96
C SER A 174 5.92 -7.14 3.10
N VAL A 175 7.08 -6.97 3.72
CA VAL A 175 8.37 -6.90 3.02
C VAL A 175 9.22 -8.11 3.46
N THR A 176 9.72 -8.88 2.50
CA THR A 176 10.63 -10.00 2.78
C THR A 176 12.04 -9.52 3.05
N SER A 177 12.88 -10.37 3.62
CA SER A 177 14.31 -10.07 3.86
C SER A 177 15.10 -9.80 2.58
N THR A 178 14.60 -10.23 1.41
CA THR A 178 15.17 -9.94 0.09
C THR A 178 14.60 -8.67 -0.55
N GLY A 179 13.73 -7.93 0.14
CA GLY A 179 13.13 -6.69 -0.34
C GLY A 179 11.91 -6.88 -1.24
N GLN A 180 11.37 -8.09 -1.39
CA GLN A 180 10.11 -8.26 -2.12
C GLN A 180 8.96 -7.68 -1.30
N VAL A 181 8.12 -6.90 -1.97
CA VAL A 181 6.94 -6.25 -1.37
C VAL A 181 5.72 -7.04 -1.79
N LEU A 182 4.94 -7.50 -0.80
CA LEU A 182 3.77 -8.32 -1.02
C LEU A 182 2.49 -7.67 -0.48
N ILE A 183 1.40 -7.82 -1.21
CA ILE A 183 0.05 -7.52 -0.79
C ILE A 183 -0.79 -8.77 -0.99
N GLY A 184 -1.48 -9.24 0.07
CA GLY A 184 -2.28 -10.47 -0.01
C GLY A 184 -1.48 -11.69 -0.50
N GLY A 185 -0.19 -11.77 -0.17
CA GLY A 185 0.71 -12.84 -0.60
C GLY A 185 1.23 -12.74 -2.05
N ARG A 186 0.91 -11.67 -2.78
CA ARG A 186 1.37 -11.44 -4.16
C ARG A 186 2.51 -10.44 -4.18
N VAL A 187 3.61 -10.77 -4.86
CA VAL A 187 4.72 -9.82 -5.07
C VAL A 187 4.28 -8.73 -6.05
N ILE A 188 4.35 -7.47 -5.61
CA ILE A 188 3.98 -6.30 -6.41
C ILE A 188 5.18 -5.46 -6.85
N ALA A 189 6.28 -5.51 -6.09
CA ALA A 189 7.49 -4.74 -6.34
C ALA A 189 8.68 -5.37 -5.59
N THR A 190 9.88 -4.89 -5.89
CA THR A 190 11.09 -5.14 -5.10
C THR A 190 11.70 -3.80 -4.71
N VAL A 191 12.07 -3.65 -3.45
CA VAL A 191 12.68 -2.43 -2.90
C VAL A 191 14.03 -2.75 -2.26
N PRO A 192 14.98 -1.80 -2.27
CA PRO A 192 16.20 -1.96 -1.50
C PRO A 192 15.89 -2.07 0.00
N VAL A 193 16.68 -2.89 0.69
CA VAL A 193 16.64 -3.04 2.14
C VAL A 193 17.99 -2.66 2.73
N ALA A 194 17.97 -2.05 3.91
CA ALA A 194 19.15 -1.66 4.65
C ALA A 194 19.18 -2.36 6.01
N ARG A 195 20.38 -2.65 6.50
CA ARG A 195 20.59 -3.11 7.89
C ARG A 195 20.73 -1.89 8.78
N VAL A 196 19.94 -1.83 9.84
CA VAL A 196 20.07 -0.84 10.90
C VAL A 196 20.61 -1.56 12.13
N SER A 197 21.81 -1.20 12.58
CA SER A 197 22.35 -1.61 13.88
C SER A 197 22.03 -0.54 14.92
N GLY A 198 21.52 -0.95 16.09
CA GLY A 198 21.43 -0.06 17.24
C GLY A 198 22.83 0.34 17.71
N THR A 199 23.00 1.61 18.11
CA THR A 199 24.19 2.10 18.81
C THR A 199 23.88 2.29 20.28
#